data_AF-A0A831W1Y6-F1
#
_entry.id   AF-A0A831W1Y6-F1
#
_cell.length_a   1.000
_cell.length_b   1.000
_cell.length_c   1.000
_cell.angle_alpha   90.00
_cell.angle_beta   90.00
_cell.angle_gamma   90.00
#
_symmetry.space_group_name_H-M   'P 1'
#
loop_
_entity.id
_entity.type
_entity.pdbx_description
1 polymer ?
#
loop_
_entity_poly.entity_id
_entity_poly.type
_entity_poly.pdbx_seq_one_letter_code
_entity_poly.pdbx_strand_id
1 'polypeptide(L)'
;MNNSYSPDQSAQIRAAIEAGRRALSIGERSPRVFAAAYLRAGGLQQPGGELDPETRRRVEGRIMAIINQRGGRSREPAPIQAMIEREVARIYDEFDRFQTSTHPDLTGYRLRIGRDVADPAACHRFARIDLFGMGPGVIPPNEIVVLPPCCDGAVWEPVYQA
;
A
#
# COMPACT_ATOMS: atom_id res chain seq x y z
N MET A 1 -19.59 6.07 7.03
CA MET A 1 -18.47 5.23 7.52
C MET A 1 -17.24 6.11 7.61
N ASN A 2 -16.46 5.99 8.68
CA ASN A 2 -15.24 6.76 8.84
C ASN A 2 -14.19 6.17 7.87
N ASN A 3 -13.92 6.86 6.76
CA ASN A 3 -13.08 6.34 5.67
C ASN A 3 -11.58 6.67 5.86
N SER A 4 -11.13 6.80 7.11
CA SER A 4 -9.73 7.10 7.43
C SER A 4 -9.17 6.10 8.43
N TYR A 5 -7.89 5.78 8.27
CA TYR A 5 -7.14 5.07 9.29
C TYR A 5 -6.94 5.96 10.52
N SER A 6 -6.98 5.38 11.72
CA SER A 6 -6.48 6.06 12.91
C SER A 6 -4.94 6.24 12.81
N PRO A 7 -4.32 7.11 13.63
CA PRO A 7 -2.87 7.21 13.71
C PRO A 7 -2.20 5.86 14.00
N ASP A 8 -2.77 5.06 14.92
CA ASP A 8 -2.24 3.75 15.29
C ASP A 8 -2.34 2.75 14.12
N GLN A 9 -3.46 2.75 13.40
CA GLN A 9 -3.62 1.93 12.20
C GLN A 9 -2.60 2.31 11.12
N SER A 10 -2.38 3.61 10.92
CA SER A 10 -1.39 4.12 9.96
C SER A 10 0.04 3.72 10.37
N ALA A 11 0.35 3.77 11.67
CA ALA A 11 1.63 3.32 12.20
C ALA A 11 1.85 1.81 12.02
N GLN A 12 0.81 0.99 12.26
CA GLN A 12 0.86 -0.46 12.03
C GLN A 12 1.07 -0.80 10.55
N ILE A 13 0.36 -0.13 9.65
CA ILE A 13 0.56 -0.30 8.20
C ILE A 13 2.00 0.07 7.82
N ARG A 14 2.54 1.18 8.32
CA ARG A 14 3.92 1.59 8.06
C ARG A 14 4.92 0.54 8.53
N ALA A 15 4.81 0.08 9.78
CA ALA A 15 5.67 -0.95 10.34
C ALA A 15 5.59 -2.27 9.55
N ALA A 16 4.38 -2.62 9.06
CA ALA A 16 4.20 -3.79 8.21
C ALA A 16 4.85 -3.65 6.83
N ILE A 17 4.81 -2.46 6.22
CA ILE A 17 5.52 -2.17 4.96
C ILE A 17 7.03 -2.28 5.18
N GLU A 18 7.56 -1.74 6.28
CA GLU A 18 8.98 -1.88 6.63
C GLU A 18 9.38 -3.35 6.80
N ALA A 19 8.55 -4.16 7.44
CA ALA A 19 8.77 -5.60 7.57
C ALA A 19 8.77 -6.29 6.19
N GLY A 20 7.84 -5.91 5.30
CA GLY A 20 7.78 -6.37 3.92
C GLY A 20 9.05 -6.04 3.13
N ARG A 21 9.48 -4.77 3.13
CA ARG A 21 10.72 -4.32 2.47
C ARG A 21 11.95 -5.03 3.02
N ARG A 22 12.04 -5.19 4.35
CA ARG A 22 13.14 -5.92 5.00
C ARG A 22 13.18 -7.38 4.54
N ALA A 23 12.03 -8.04 4.40
CA ALA A 23 11.96 -9.41 3.89
C ALA A 23 12.46 -9.52 2.45
N LEU A 24 12.15 -8.54 1.59
CA LEU A 24 12.67 -8.47 0.22
C LEU A 24 14.19 -8.24 0.17
N SER A 25 14.75 -7.48 1.12
CA SER A 25 16.20 -7.23 1.18
C SER A 25 17.04 -8.45 1.56
N ILE A 26 16.49 -9.36 2.38
CA ILE A 26 17.22 -10.54 2.89
C ILE A 26 16.87 -11.84 2.15
N GLY A 27 15.83 -11.83 1.32
CA GLY A 27 15.25 -13.02 0.72
C GLY A 27 14.99 -12.87 -0.78
N GLU A 28 14.08 -13.72 -1.27
CA GLU A 28 13.61 -13.65 -2.65
C GLU A 28 12.83 -12.35 -2.90
N ARG A 29 13.15 -11.66 -4.00
CA ARG A 29 12.45 -10.44 -4.42
C ARG A 29 11.17 -10.79 -5.17
N SER A 30 10.14 -11.23 -4.44
CA SER A 30 8.82 -11.51 -5.01
C SER A 30 7.68 -10.86 -4.22
N PRO A 31 6.56 -10.50 -4.87
CA PRO A 31 5.38 -9.95 -4.17
C PRO A 31 4.87 -10.86 -3.06
N ARG A 32 5.03 -12.18 -3.23
CA ARG A 32 4.67 -13.19 -2.22
C ARG A 32 5.45 -13.04 -0.92
N VAL A 33 6.77 -12.80 -1.00
CA VAL A 33 7.62 -12.61 0.18
C VAL A 33 7.21 -11.33 0.92
N PHE A 34 7.00 -10.23 0.18
CA PHE A 34 6.51 -8.99 0.75
C PHE A 34 5.15 -9.19 1.44
N ALA A 35 4.17 -9.75 0.73
CA ALA A 35 2.81 -9.97 1.23
C ALA A 35 2.81 -10.80 2.52
N ALA A 36 3.57 -11.89 2.57
CA ALA A 36 3.65 -12.75 3.74
C ALA A 36 4.22 -12.03 4.98
N ALA A 37 5.26 -11.22 4.80
CA ALA A 37 5.85 -10.44 5.89
C ALA A 37 4.95 -9.28 6.34
N TYR A 38 4.36 -8.57 5.37
CA TYR A 38 3.41 -7.48 5.59
C TYR A 38 2.19 -7.94 6.40
N LEU A 39 1.53 -9.03 5.98
CA LEU A 39 0.36 -9.55 6.69
C LEU A 39 0.71 -10.06 8.09
N ARG A 40 1.84 -10.78 8.24
CA ARG A 40 2.31 -11.26 9.55
C ARG A 40 2.60 -10.12 10.53
N ALA A 41 3.05 -8.97 10.03
CA ALA A 41 3.30 -7.77 10.82
C ALA A 41 2.02 -6.96 11.13
N GLY A 42 0.83 -7.47 10.77
CA GLY A 42 -0.44 -6.81 11.04
C GLY A 42 -0.81 -5.73 10.04
N GLY A 43 -0.29 -5.81 8.80
CA GLY A 43 -0.55 -4.79 7.78
C GLY A 43 -2.03 -4.62 7.42
N LEU A 44 -2.83 -5.70 7.45
CA LEU A 44 -4.26 -5.63 7.14
C LEU A 44 -5.02 -4.85 8.23
N GLN A 45 -5.57 -3.69 7.86
CA GLN A 45 -6.33 -2.81 8.75
C GLN A 45 -7.67 -2.41 8.13
N GLN A 46 -8.72 -2.36 8.95
CA GLN A 46 -10.03 -1.82 8.56
C GLN A 46 -10.12 -0.34 8.97
N PRO A 47 -10.32 0.60 8.04
CA PRO A 47 -10.48 2.01 8.40
C PRO A 47 -11.60 2.21 9.44
N GLY A 48 -11.29 2.92 10.52
CA GLY A 48 -12.26 3.28 11.54
C GLY A 48 -12.83 2.13 12.38
N GLY A 49 -12.23 0.93 12.34
CA GLY A 49 -12.65 -0.19 13.18
C GLY A 49 -11.66 -1.36 13.17
N GLU A 50 -12.07 -2.46 13.76
CA GLU A 50 -11.27 -3.69 13.80
C GLU A 50 -11.98 -4.80 13.01
N LEU A 51 -11.18 -5.66 12.39
CA LEU A 51 -11.66 -6.93 11.84
C LEU A 51 -11.69 -7.95 12.97
N ASP A 52 -12.78 -8.71 13.05
CA ASP A 52 -12.79 -9.89 13.89
C ASP A 52 -11.72 -10.90 13.39
N PRO A 53 -11.18 -11.75 14.28
CA PRO A 53 -10.08 -12.65 13.93
C PRO A 53 -10.40 -13.64 12.80
N GLU A 54 -11.66 -14.04 12.63
CA GLU A 54 -12.07 -14.97 11.59
C GLU A 54 -12.08 -14.30 10.22
N THR A 55 -12.72 -13.13 10.13
CA THR A 55 -12.72 -12.30 8.92
C THR A 55 -11.30 -11.91 8.54
N ARG A 56 -10.46 -11.50 9.50
CA ARG A 56 -9.04 -11.19 9.26
C ARG A 56 -8.32 -12.36 8.59
N ARG A 57 -8.35 -13.56 9.19
CA ARG A 57 -7.68 -14.76 8.62
C ARG A 57 -8.19 -15.09 7.23
N ARG A 58 -9.50 -14.98 7.01
CA ARG A 58 -10.14 -15.24 5.72
C ARG A 58 -9.69 -14.25 4.64
N VAL A 59 -9.65 -12.96 4.97
CA VAL A 59 -9.18 -11.90 4.07
C VAL A 59 -7.69 -12.04 3.76
N GLU A 60 -6.85 -12.30 4.77
CA GLU A 60 -5.41 -12.56 4.59
C GLU A 60 -5.16 -13.76 3.68
N GLY A 61 -5.89 -14.87 3.91
CA GLY A 61 -5.83 -16.05 3.06
C GLY A 61 -6.23 -15.74 1.62
N ARG A 62 -7.24 -14.88 1.41
CA ARG A 62 -7.69 -14.46 0.08
C ARG A 62 -6.67 -13.58 -0.63
N ILE A 63 -6.07 -12.61 0.06
CA ILE A 63 -4.97 -11.77 -0.46
C ILE A 63 -3.83 -12.69 -0.92
N MET A 64 -3.38 -13.61 -0.06
CA MET A 64 -2.31 -14.54 -0.42
C MET A 64 -2.68 -15.47 -1.57
N ALA A 65 -3.94 -15.91 -1.68
CA ALA A 65 -4.40 -16.71 -2.81
C ALA A 65 -4.34 -15.94 -4.14
N ILE A 66 -4.67 -14.64 -4.12
CA ILE A 66 -4.57 -13.74 -5.28
C ILE A 66 -3.10 -13.54 -5.67
N ILE A 67 -2.23 -13.18 -4.71
CA ILE A 67 -0.79 -12.98 -4.97
C ILE A 67 -0.14 -14.25 -5.53
N ASN A 68 -0.56 -15.43 -5.06
CA ASN A 68 -0.05 -16.70 -5.56
C ASN A 68 -0.70 -17.16 -6.88
N GLN A 69 -1.64 -16.40 -7.46
CA GLN A 69 -2.42 -16.78 -8.64
C GLN A 69 -3.18 -18.12 -8.48
N ARG A 70 -3.54 -18.47 -7.23
CA ARG A 70 -4.20 -19.74 -6.88
C ARG A 70 -5.72 -19.61 -6.66
N GLY A 71 -6.29 -18.45 -6.98
CA GLY A 71 -7.67 -18.12 -6.65
C GLY A 71 -8.66 -18.22 -7.81
N GLY A 72 -9.77 -18.94 -7.62
CA GLY A 72 -11.00 -18.76 -8.41
C GLY A 72 -11.76 -17.47 -8.03
N ARG A 73 -12.81 -17.12 -8.77
CA ARG A 73 -13.70 -15.96 -8.50
C ARG A 73 -14.60 -16.21 -7.27
N SER A 74 -14.02 -16.37 -6.08
CA SER A 74 -14.81 -16.28 -4.85
C SER A 74 -15.25 -14.83 -4.67
N ARG A 75 -16.57 -14.60 -4.56
CA ARG A 75 -17.16 -13.28 -4.38
C ARG A 75 -17.29 -13.00 -2.89
N GLU A 76 -16.48 -12.07 -2.41
CA GLU A 76 -16.62 -11.50 -1.08
C GLU A 76 -17.72 -10.44 -1.05
N PRO A 77 -18.31 -10.13 0.11
CA PRO A 77 -19.16 -8.95 0.26
C PRO A 77 -18.41 -7.70 -0.21
N ALA A 78 -19.10 -6.77 -0.87
CA ALA A 78 -18.48 -5.60 -1.50
C ALA A 78 -17.48 -4.83 -0.60
N PRO A 79 -17.74 -4.58 0.70
CA PRO A 79 -16.77 -3.92 1.57
C PRO A 79 -15.47 -4.72 1.79
N ILE A 80 -15.58 -6.04 1.89
CA ILE A 80 -14.44 -6.94 2.06
C ILE A 80 -13.67 -7.08 0.75
N GLN A 81 -14.38 -7.15 -0.38
CA GLN A 81 -13.77 -7.19 -1.70
C GLN A 81 -12.94 -5.93 -1.97
N ALA A 82 -13.47 -4.74 -1.68
CA ALA A 82 -12.73 -3.47 -1.81
C ALA A 82 -11.48 -3.42 -0.92
N MET A 83 -11.57 -3.96 0.30
CA MET A 83 -10.42 -4.07 1.21
C MET A 83 -9.33 -4.99 0.65
N ILE A 84 -9.73 -6.15 0.10
CA ILE A 84 -8.78 -7.08 -0.55
C ILE A 84 -8.10 -6.41 -1.73
N GLU A 85 -8.85 -5.73 -2.60
CA GLU A 85 -8.32 -5.04 -3.77
C GLU A 85 -7.33 -3.95 -3.39
N ARG A 86 -7.65 -3.14 -2.38
CA ARG A 86 -6.75 -2.12 -1.84
C ARG A 86 -5.43 -2.72 -1.35
N GLU A 87 -5.49 -3.77 -0.55
CA GLU A 87 -4.28 -4.34 0.03
C GLU A 87 -3.44 -5.11 -1.00
N VAL A 88 -4.08 -5.76 -1.98
CA VAL A 88 -3.37 -6.33 -3.14
C VAL A 88 -2.66 -5.23 -3.93
N ALA A 89 -3.34 -4.11 -4.23
CA ALA A 89 -2.72 -2.97 -4.91
C ALA A 89 -1.53 -2.42 -4.11
N ARG A 90 -1.69 -2.18 -2.80
CA ARG A 90 -0.61 -1.72 -1.92
C ARG A 90 0.59 -2.65 -1.95
N ILE A 91 0.36 -3.96 -1.90
CA ILE A 91 1.43 -4.97 -1.94
C ILE A 91 2.24 -4.89 -3.23
N TYR A 92 1.56 -4.76 -4.37
CA TYR A 92 2.24 -4.61 -5.66
C TYR A 92 2.96 -3.27 -5.79
N ASP A 93 2.30 -2.17 -5.42
CA ASP A 93 2.90 -0.84 -5.47
C ASP A 93 4.17 -0.75 -4.60
N GLU A 94 4.15 -1.30 -3.38
CA GLU A 94 5.31 -1.31 -2.50
C GLU A 94 6.42 -2.25 -3.01
N PHE A 95 6.05 -3.37 -3.63
CA PHE A 95 7.00 -4.25 -4.28
C PHE A 95 7.69 -3.56 -5.46
N ASP A 96 6.94 -2.92 -6.35
CA ASP A 96 7.46 -2.23 -7.52
C ASP A 96 8.33 -1.03 -7.12
N ARG A 97 7.93 -0.30 -6.07
CA ARG A 97 8.76 0.76 -5.45
C ARG A 97 10.05 0.21 -4.84
N PHE A 98 10.01 -0.96 -4.21
CA PHE A 98 11.23 -1.58 -3.69
C PHE A 98 12.18 -2.00 -4.81
N GLN A 99 11.65 -2.53 -5.92
CA GLN A 99 12.49 -2.87 -7.08
C GLN A 99 13.11 -1.61 -7.68
N THR A 100 12.29 -0.58 -7.89
CA THR A 100 12.71 0.69 -8.50
C THR A 100 13.68 1.46 -7.61
N SER A 101 13.60 1.33 -6.27
CA SER A 101 14.50 2.02 -5.34
C SER A 101 15.96 1.60 -5.44
N THR A 102 16.26 0.52 -6.15
CA THR A 102 17.64 0.09 -6.43
C THR A 102 18.26 0.78 -7.65
N HIS A 103 17.48 1.58 -8.40
CA HIS A 103 17.97 2.31 -9.56
C HIS A 103 18.86 3.50 -9.11
N PRO A 104 20.09 3.64 -9.64
CA PRO A 104 21.04 4.65 -9.17
C PRO A 104 20.54 6.09 -9.38
N ASP A 105 19.83 6.34 -10.48
CA ASP A 105 19.35 7.69 -10.82
C ASP A 105 18.00 8.03 -10.18
N LEU A 106 17.42 7.16 -9.36
CA LEU A 106 16.13 7.43 -8.73
C LEU A 106 16.28 8.55 -7.69
N THR A 107 15.57 9.65 -7.92
CA THR A 107 15.48 10.76 -6.98
C THR A 107 14.38 10.50 -5.94
N GLY A 108 13.21 10.04 -6.36
CA GLY A 108 12.08 9.80 -5.45
C GLY A 108 10.83 9.30 -6.17
N TYR A 109 9.70 9.36 -5.47
CA TYR A 109 8.40 8.97 -6.01
C TYR A 109 7.42 10.13 -5.94
N ARG A 110 6.80 10.49 -7.07
CA ARG A 110 5.74 11.49 -7.14
C ARG A 110 4.38 10.82 -7.03
N LEU A 111 3.56 11.27 -6.08
CA LEU A 111 2.17 10.85 -5.99
C LEU A 111 1.37 11.42 -7.16
N ARG A 112 0.66 10.56 -7.88
CA ARG A 112 -0.35 10.95 -8.86
C ARG A 112 -1.71 10.43 -8.48
N ILE A 113 -2.66 11.36 -8.49
CA ILE A 113 -4.06 11.08 -8.22
C ILE A 113 -4.69 10.62 -9.53
N GLY A 114 -5.10 9.35 -9.57
CA GLY A 114 -5.84 8.78 -10.70
C GLY A 114 -7.20 9.45 -10.88
N ARG A 115 -7.82 9.24 -12.05
CA ARG A 115 -9.18 9.78 -12.33
C ARG A 115 -10.27 9.08 -11.51
N ASP A 116 -9.99 7.85 -11.06
CA ASP A 116 -10.96 6.96 -10.42
C ASP A 116 -10.91 6.99 -8.88
N VAL A 117 -10.17 7.93 -8.28
CA VAL A 117 -10.14 8.08 -6.82
C VAL A 117 -11.50 8.55 -6.30
N ALA A 118 -11.92 8.03 -5.14
CA ALA A 118 -13.25 8.31 -4.60
C ALA A 118 -13.46 9.78 -4.18
N ASP A 119 -12.40 10.43 -3.68
CA ASP A 119 -12.41 11.87 -3.33
C ASP A 119 -11.11 12.54 -3.81
N PRO A 120 -11.10 13.05 -5.06
CA PRO A 120 -9.92 13.73 -5.60
C PRO A 120 -9.48 14.92 -4.74
N ALA A 121 -10.42 15.67 -4.14
CA ALA A 121 -10.10 16.87 -3.37
C ALA A 121 -9.38 16.52 -2.05
N ALA A 122 -9.84 15.49 -1.34
CA ALA A 122 -9.15 14.99 -0.15
C ALA A 122 -7.75 14.45 -0.49
N CYS A 123 -7.61 13.76 -1.63
CA CYS A 123 -6.34 13.16 -2.04
C CYS A 123 -5.33 14.14 -2.62
N HIS A 124 -5.80 15.21 -3.27
CA HIS A 124 -4.93 16.27 -3.79
C HIS A 124 -4.10 16.96 -2.70
N ARG A 125 -4.52 16.90 -1.44
CA ARG A 125 -3.70 17.40 -0.33
C ARG A 125 -2.36 16.67 -0.28
N PHE A 126 -2.34 15.35 -0.42
CA PHE A 126 -1.10 14.57 -0.42
C PHE A 126 -0.21 14.82 -1.63
N ALA A 127 -0.80 15.11 -2.79
CA ALA A 127 -0.06 15.37 -4.03
C ALA A 127 0.52 16.80 -4.12
N ARG A 128 0.12 17.71 -3.22
CA ARG A 128 0.54 19.13 -3.25
C ARG A 128 1.54 19.48 -2.17
N ILE A 129 1.68 18.65 -1.13
CA ILE A 129 2.61 18.95 -0.04
C ILE A 129 4.03 18.62 -0.50
N ASP A 130 4.96 19.55 -0.30
CA ASP A 130 6.40 19.32 -0.44
C ASP A 130 7.00 19.12 0.96
N LEU A 131 6.86 17.90 1.49
CA LEU A 131 7.34 17.57 2.84
C LEU A 131 8.86 17.46 2.92
N PHE A 132 9.53 17.22 1.78
CA PHE A 132 10.94 16.79 1.73
C PHE A 132 11.83 17.73 0.91
N GLY A 133 11.29 18.83 0.38
CA GLY A 133 12.03 19.77 -0.48
C GLY A 133 12.37 19.19 -1.86
N MET A 134 11.62 18.20 -2.33
CA MET A 134 11.85 17.46 -3.58
C MET A 134 10.85 17.83 -4.67
N GLY A 135 10.00 18.82 -4.39
CA GLY A 135 8.87 19.23 -5.21
C GLY A 135 7.54 18.63 -4.74
N PRO A 136 6.41 19.20 -5.20
CA PRO A 136 5.08 18.81 -4.72
C PRO A 136 4.78 17.32 -4.89
N GLY A 137 4.40 16.66 -3.79
CA GLY A 137 4.00 15.26 -3.77
C GLY A 137 5.13 14.27 -4.02
N VAL A 138 6.40 14.72 -3.99
CA VAL A 138 7.57 13.86 -4.15
C VAL A 138 8.07 13.40 -2.79
N ILE A 139 8.28 12.09 -2.64
CA ILE A 139 8.84 11.48 -1.43
C ILE A 139 10.17 10.76 -1.72
N PRO A 140 11.09 10.68 -0.75
CA PRO A 140 12.32 9.91 -0.88
C PRO A 140 12.04 8.41 -1.15
N PRO A 141 12.96 7.67 -1.79
CA PRO A 141 12.74 6.26 -2.12
C PRO A 141 12.40 5.38 -0.90
N ASN A 142 13.05 5.65 0.23
CA ASN A 142 12.88 4.88 1.46
C ASN A 142 11.66 5.31 2.29
N GLU A 143 11.00 6.41 1.94
CA GLU A 143 9.89 6.95 2.71
C GLU A 143 8.62 6.10 2.54
N ILE A 144 7.80 6.02 3.58
CA ILE A 144 6.55 5.26 3.58
C ILE A 144 5.39 6.19 3.95
N VAL A 145 4.59 6.50 2.93
CA VAL A 145 3.34 7.24 3.06
C VAL A 145 2.17 6.28 3.00
N VAL A 146 1.42 6.20 4.08
CA VAL A 146 0.16 5.46 4.13
C VAL A 146 -0.96 6.37 3.64
N LEU A 147 -1.44 6.11 2.42
CA LEU A 147 -2.57 6.84 1.87
C LEU A 147 -3.90 6.38 2.51
N PRO A 148 -4.83 7.30 2.75
CA PRO A 148 -6.15 6.95 3.23
C PRO A 148 -6.98 6.24 2.14
N PRO A 149 -8.02 5.49 2.54
CA PRO A 149 -8.97 4.82 1.63
C PRO A 149 -9.56 5.66 0.51
N CYS A 150 -9.76 6.96 0.73
CA CYS A 150 -10.31 7.83 -0.31
C CYS A 150 -9.35 8.04 -1.49
N CYS A 151 -8.08 7.67 -1.33
CA CYS A 151 -7.01 7.76 -2.32
C CYS A 151 -6.68 6.42 -2.97
N ASP A 152 -7.53 5.41 -2.81
CA ASP A 152 -7.47 4.19 -3.59
C ASP A 152 -7.41 4.52 -5.09
N GLY A 153 -6.44 3.95 -5.80
CA GLY A 153 -6.18 4.25 -7.22
C GLY A 153 -5.21 5.40 -7.45
N ALA A 154 -4.67 6.04 -6.40
CA ALA A 154 -3.48 6.87 -6.55
C ALA A 154 -2.24 6.00 -6.79
N VAL A 155 -1.30 6.50 -7.59
CA VAL A 155 -0.09 5.77 -8.00
C VAL A 155 1.16 6.57 -7.68
N TRP A 156 2.26 5.86 -7.40
CA TRP A 156 3.58 6.45 -7.18
C TRP A 156 4.41 6.35 -8.46
N GLU A 157 4.68 7.47 -9.13
CA GLU A 157 5.54 7.50 -10.31
C GLU A 157 7.00 7.77 -9.91
N PRO A 158 7.97 7.00 -10.42
CA PRO A 158 9.38 7.27 -10.16
C PRO A 158 9.80 8.59 -10.82
N VAL A 159 10.64 9.34 -10.11
CA VAL A 159 11.27 10.57 -10.58
C VAL A 159 12.77 10.33 -10.60
N TYR A 160 13.38 10.48 -11.77
CA TYR A 160 14.83 10.30 -11.97
C TYR A 160 15.55 11.64 -12.04
N GLN A 161 16.85 11.62 -11.78
CA GLN A 161 17.71 12.76 -12.08
C GLN A 161 17.67 13.04 -13.59
N ALA A 162 17.68 14.33 -13.95
CA ALA A 162 17.70 14.79 -15.33
C ALA A 162 19.12 14.67 -15.93
#